data_AF-B6Y7G0-F1
#
_entry.id   AF-B6Y7G0-F1
#
_cell.length_a   1.000
_cell.length_b   1.000
_cell.length_c   1.000
_cell.angle_alpha   90.00
_cell.angle_beta   90.00
_cell.angle_gamma   90.00
#
_symmetry.space_group_name_H-M   'P 1'
#
loop_
_entity.id
_entity.type
_entity.pdbx_description
1 polymer ?
#
loop_
_entity_poly.entity_id
_entity_poly.type
_entity_poly.pdbx_seq_one_letter_code
_entity_poly.pdbx_strand_id
1 'polypeptide(L)'
;MKDYKKGHRKRLRERIILDNGQSLLDYEILEHILYSAYSRIDVKPVAKSLIENLGSLNKVFNADLEALQNIEGVNNAAISAIFCVKQGVLNKLCQTEKKVIN
;
A
#
# COMPACT_ATOMS: atom_id res chain seq x y z
N MET A 1 -13.36 -25.82 -4.87
CA MET A 1 -12.36 -24.74 -4.94
C MET A 1 -12.16 -24.21 -3.52
N LYS A 2 -10.97 -24.38 -2.89
CA LYS A 2 -10.72 -23.84 -1.54
C LYS A 2 -10.90 -22.32 -1.59
N ASP A 3 -11.66 -21.76 -0.65
CA ASP A 3 -11.85 -20.31 -0.53
C ASP A 3 -10.52 -19.67 -0.06
N TYR A 4 -9.61 -19.42 -1.01
CA TYR A 4 -8.29 -18.84 -0.75
C TYR A 4 -8.39 -17.40 -0.20
N LYS A 5 -9.56 -16.74 -0.36
CA LYS A 5 -9.82 -15.41 0.19
C LYS A 5 -10.05 -15.46 1.69
N LYS A 6 -10.69 -16.53 2.20
CA LYS A 6 -10.93 -16.73 3.63
C LYS A 6 -9.60 -16.84 4.38
N GLY A 7 -9.36 -15.89 5.28
CA GLY A 7 -8.14 -15.82 6.08
C GLY A 7 -6.90 -15.31 5.34
N HIS A 8 -7.00 -14.81 4.11
CA HIS A 8 -5.86 -14.19 3.42
C HIS A 8 -5.30 -13.00 4.22
N ARG A 9 -6.17 -12.06 4.62
CA ARG A 9 -5.79 -10.90 5.44
C ARG A 9 -5.10 -11.30 6.76
N LYS A 10 -5.53 -12.40 7.38
CA LYS A 10 -4.92 -12.94 8.60
C LYS A 10 -3.51 -13.46 8.32
N ARG A 11 -3.36 -14.35 7.32
CA ARG A 11 -2.06 -14.92 6.93
C ARG A 11 -1.06 -13.86 6.46
N LEU A 12 -1.53 -12.87 5.69
CA LEU A 12 -0.71 -11.74 5.25
C LEU A 12 -0.19 -10.97 6.47
N ARG A 13 -1.08 -10.61 7.42
CA ARG A 13 -0.67 -9.93 8.66
C ARG A 13 0.32 -10.74 9.48
N GLU A 14 0.09 -12.04 9.64
CA GLU A 14 1.02 -12.94 10.35
C GLU A 14 2.41 -12.94 9.71
N ARG A 15 2.49 -13.07 8.39
CA ARG A 15 3.77 -13.03 7.66
C ARG A 15 4.51 -11.71 7.86
N ILE A 16 3.81 -10.58 7.73
CA ILE A 16 4.39 -9.23 7.93
C ILE A 16 5.04 -9.10 9.30
N ILE A 17 4.36 -9.60 10.35
CA ILE A 17 4.87 -9.51 11.72
C ILE A 17 6.09 -10.42 11.92
N LEU A 18 6.11 -11.59 11.27
CA LEU A 18 7.18 -12.57 11.44
C LEU A 18 8.53 -12.13 10.87
N ASP A 19 8.53 -11.41 9.74
CA ASP A 19 9.76 -11.02 9.04
C ASP A 19 9.92 -9.51 8.86
N ASN A 20 9.12 -8.72 9.59
CA ASN A 20 9.06 -7.27 9.44
C ASN A 20 8.78 -6.81 7.99
N GLY A 21 7.98 -7.59 7.26
CA GLY A 21 7.53 -7.31 5.90
C GLY A 21 8.57 -7.53 4.80
N GLN A 22 9.72 -8.13 5.09
CA GLN A 22 10.82 -8.28 4.13
C GLN A 22 10.48 -9.21 2.94
N SER A 23 9.58 -10.19 3.13
CA SER A 23 9.16 -11.11 2.06
C SER A 23 7.95 -10.64 1.24
N LEU A 24 7.42 -9.44 1.51
CA LEU A 24 6.24 -8.96 0.80
C LEU A 24 6.55 -8.60 -0.65
N LEU A 25 5.61 -8.95 -1.53
CA LEU A 25 5.58 -8.39 -2.87
C LEU A 25 4.98 -6.98 -2.85
N ASP A 26 5.35 -6.13 -3.81
CA ASP A 26 4.87 -4.75 -3.95
C ASP A 26 3.34 -4.60 -3.84
N TYR A 27 2.59 -5.45 -4.53
CA TYR A 27 1.13 -5.41 -4.49
C TYR A 27 0.58 -5.89 -3.13
N GLU A 28 1.30 -6.72 -2.37
CA GLU A 28 0.89 -7.19 -1.05
C GLU A 28 1.10 -6.10 0.00
N ILE A 29 2.16 -5.29 -0.13
CA ILE A 29 2.35 -4.06 0.64
C ILE A 29 1.16 -3.13 0.39
N LEU A 30 0.84 -2.88 -0.88
CA LEU A 30 -0.25 -2.00 -1.25
C LEU A 30 -1.61 -2.54 -0.79
N GLU A 31 -1.86 -3.83 -0.95
CA GLU A 31 -3.07 -4.49 -0.44
C GLU A 31 -3.23 -4.28 1.07
N HIS A 32 -2.15 -4.44 1.85
CA HIS A 32 -2.20 -4.26 3.29
C HIS A 32 -2.47 -2.80 3.70
N ILE A 33 -1.87 -1.82 3.02
CA ILE A 33 -2.13 -0.38 3.23
C ILE A 33 -3.61 -0.07 3.00
N LEU A 34 -4.15 -0.57 1.89
CA LEU A 34 -5.52 -0.32 1.46
C LEU A 34 -6.58 -0.99 2.36
N TYR A 35 -6.22 -1.97 3.19
CA TYR A 35 -7.15 -2.51 4.20
C TYR A 35 -7.62 -1.47 5.23
N SER A 36 -6.96 -0.32 5.36
CA SER A 36 -7.44 0.80 6.17
C SER A 36 -8.57 1.59 5.49
N ALA A 37 -8.63 1.55 4.15
CA ALA A 37 -9.60 2.26 3.34
C ALA A 37 -10.86 1.45 3.01
N TYR A 38 -10.76 0.12 3.01
CA TYR A 38 -11.87 -0.77 2.64
C TYR A 38 -12.21 -1.74 3.78
N SER A 39 -13.47 -1.72 4.21
CA SER A 39 -13.99 -2.66 5.19
C SER A 39 -14.66 -3.84 4.48
N ARG A 40 -14.16 -5.06 4.72
CA ARG A 40 -14.80 -6.33 4.33
C ARG A 40 -14.98 -6.57 2.80
N ILE A 41 -14.19 -5.89 1.97
CA ILE A 41 -14.15 -6.07 0.51
C ILE A 41 -12.82 -6.74 0.12
N ASP A 42 -12.81 -7.46 -1.01
CA ASP A 42 -11.58 -7.95 -1.63
C ASP A 42 -10.79 -6.77 -2.23
N VAL A 43 -9.70 -6.39 -1.57
CA VAL A 43 -8.86 -5.23 -1.93
C VAL A 43 -7.79 -5.59 -2.97
N LYS A 44 -7.53 -6.89 -3.16
CA LYS A 44 -6.51 -7.37 -4.07
C LYS A 44 -6.67 -6.86 -5.52
N PRO A 45 -7.88 -6.79 -6.11
CA PRO A 45 -8.06 -6.23 -7.45
C PRO A 45 -7.65 -4.75 -7.53
N VAL A 46 -7.96 -3.95 -6.51
CA VAL A 46 -7.59 -2.52 -6.48
C VAL A 46 -6.08 -2.35 -6.39
N ALA A 47 -5.43 -3.11 -5.50
CA ALA A 47 -3.97 -3.09 -5.36
C ALA A 47 -3.27 -3.50 -6.66
N LYS A 48 -3.77 -4.54 -7.34
CA LYS A 48 -3.24 -4.95 -8.65
C LYS A 48 -3.47 -3.88 -9.72
N SER A 49 -4.67 -3.33 -9.81
CA SER A 49 -5.00 -2.28 -10.78
C SER A 49 -4.10 -1.06 -10.64
N LEU A 50 -3.82 -0.63 -9.41
CA LEU A 50 -2.85 0.45 -9.14
C LEU A 50 -1.45 0.12 -9.66
N ILE A 51 -0.94 -1.09 -9.40
CA ILE A 51 0.39 -1.52 -9.86
C ILE A 51 0.43 -1.70 -11.38
N GLU A 52 -0.63 -2.26 -11.99
CA GLU A 52 -0.70 -2.50 -13.43
C GLU A 52 -0.78 -1.20 -14.23
N ASN A 53 -1.57 -0.23 -13.77
CA ASN A 53 -1.73 1.05 -14.46
C ASN A 53 -0.57 2.01 -14.21
N LEU A 54 -0.05 2.06 -12.98
CA LEU A 54 1.03 2.99 -12.63
C LEU A 54 2.41 2.36 -12.80
N GLY A 55 2.52 1.03 -12.86
CA GLY A 55 3.71 0.27 -13.24
C GLY A 55 4.60 -0.22 -12.09
N SER A 56 4.55 0.41 -10.91
CA SER A 56 5.28 -0.07 -9.72
C SER A 56 4.77 0.56 -8.43
N LEU A 57 5.11 -0.03 -7.28
CA LEU A 57 4.74 0.55 -5.97
C LEU A 57 5.34 1.95 -5.79
N ASN A 58 6.56 2.18 -6.26
CA ASN A 58 7.19 3.50 -6.21
C ASN A 58 6.41 4.53 -7.06
N LYS A 59 5.92 4.13 -8.24
CA LYS A 59 5.08 5.01 -9.07
C LYS A 59 3.72 5.27 -8.43
N VAL A 60 3.14 4.29 -7.72
CA VAL A 60 1.92 4.50 -6.92
C VAL A 60 2.14 5.56 -5.83
N PHE A 61 3.23 5.49 -5.08
CA PHE A 61 3.52 6.51 -4.05
C PHE A 61 3.83 7.89 -4.63
N ASN A 62 4.32 7.97 -5.87
CA ASN A 62 4.65 9.25 -6.51
C ASN A 62 3.55 9.81 -7.42
N ALA A 63 2.49 9.05 -7.67
CA ALA A 63 1.34 9.51 -8.44
C ALA A 63 0.67 10.74 -7.78
N ASP A 64 0.16 11.62 -8.62
CA ASP A 64 -0.68 12.73 -8.18
C ASP A 64 -2.12 12.27 -7.90
N LEU A 65 -2.95 13.20 -7.43
CA LEU A 65 -4.33 12.93 -7.07
C LEU A 65 -5.14 12.43 -8.28
N GLU A 66 -4.99 13.07 -9.43
CA GLU A 66 -5.77 12.78 -10.64
C GLU A 66 -5.44 11.38 -11.17
N ALA A 67 -4.17 11.02 -11.23
CA ALA A 67 -3.74 9.69 -11.66
C ALA A 67 -4.31 8.58 -10.77
N LEU A 68 -4.38 8.78 -9.45
CA LEU A 68 -4.97 7.82 -8.52
C LEU A 68 -6.49 7.74 -8.64
N GLN A 69 -7.17 8.89 -8.84
CA GLN A 69 -8.62 8.95 -9.00
C GLN A 69 -9.12 8.25 -10.28
N ASN A 70 -8.28 8.22 -11.32
CA ASN A 70 -8.60 7.55 -12.58
C ASN A 70 -8.52 6.02 -12.52
N ILE A 71 -8.07 5.43 -11.41
CA ILE A 71 -7.98 3.97 -11.25
C ILE A 71 -9.29 3.41 -10.69
N GLU A 72 -9.85 2.41 -11.40
CA GLU A 72 -11.10 1.77 -10.99
C GLU A 72 -11.02 1.19 -9.57
N GLY A 73 -12.04 1.51 -8.77
CA GLY A 73 -12.17 1.04 -7.39
C GLY A 73 -11.38 1.86 -6.36
N VAL A 74 -10.53 2.81 -6.78
CA VAL A 74 -9.83 3.72 -5.88
C VAL A 74 -10.78 4.80 -5.37
N ASN A 75 -10.83 5.01 -4.06
CA ASN A 75 -11.64 6.05 -3.42
C ASN A 75 -10.75 7.00 -2.60
N ASN A 76 -11.34 8.09 -2.09
CA ASN A 76 -10.60 9.08 -1.30
C ASN A 76 -9.94 8.48 -0.04
N ALA A 77 -10.51 7.43 0.56
CA ALA A 77 -9.91 6.76 1.70
C ALA A 77 -8.62 6.00 1.31
N ALA A 78 -8.61 5.35 0.14
CA ALA A 78 -7.44 4.67 -0.40
C ALA A 78 -6.32 5.67 -0.72
N ILE A 79 -6.67 6.76 -1.39
CA ILE A 79 -5.74 7.85 -1.72
C ILE A 79 -5.14 8.43 -0.44
N SER A 80 -5.97 8.73 0.56
CA SER A 80 -5.54 9.21 1.87
C SER A 80 -4.55 8.25 2.54
N ALA A 81 -4.85 6.95 2.56
CA ALA A 81 -3.96 5.94 3.12
C ALA A 81 -2.58 5.90 2.42
N ILE A 82 -2.57 5.95 1.08
CA ILE A 82 -1.33 5.99 0.28
C ILE A 82 -0.52 7.25 0.61
N PHE A 83 -1.16 8.42 0.65
CA PHE A 83 -0.51 9.69 0.96
C PHE A 83 0.04 9.73 2.39
N CYS A 84 -0.69 9.21 3.38
CA CYS A 84 -0.22 9.12 4.75
C CYS A 84 1.06 8.26 4.88
N VAL A 85 1.10 7.10 4.22
CA VAL A 85 2.29 6.24 4.23
C VAL A 85 3.47 6.95 3.56
N LYS A 86 3.26 7.53 2.36
CA LYS A 86 4.29 8.32 1.66
C LYS A 86 4.85 9.41 2.55
N GLN A 87 3.99 10.23 3.17
CA GLN A 87 4.42 11.34 4.02
C GLN A 87 5.18 10.84 5.25
N GLY A 88 4.76 9.73 5.85
CA GLY A 88 5.48 9.11 6.98
C GLY A 88 6.91 8.71 6.61
N VAL A 89 7.11 8.12 5.43
CA VAL A 89 8.44 7.76 4.91
C VAL A 89 9.27 9.02 4.62
N LEU A 90 8.71 10.02 3.94
CA LEU A 90 9.41 11.27 3.64
C LEU A 90 9.86 12.00 4.92
N ASN A 91 8.99 12.08 5.92
CA ASN A 91 9.33 12.67 7.22
C ASN A 91 10.53 11.96 7.88
N LYS A 92 10.64 10.64 7.75
CA LYS A 92 11.77 9.86 8.28
C LYS A 92 13.06 10.15 7.53
N LEU A 93 13.01 10.24 6.20
CA LEU A 93 14.19 10.52 5.36
C LEU A 93 14.74 11.93 5.65
N CYS A 94 13.88 12.95 5.68
CA CYS A 94 14.30 14.33 5.98
C CYS A 94 14.86 14.49 7.40
N GLN A 95 14.40 13.70 8.37
CA GLN A 95 14.99 13.68 9.72
C GLN A 95 16.38 13.03 9.76
N THR A 96 16.64 12.09 8.85
CA THR A 96 17.92 11.37 8.79
C THR A 96 19.01 12.30 8.23
N GLU A 97 18.68 13.13 7.22
CA GLU A 97 19.60 14.13 6.65
C GLU A 97 20.04 15.18 7.69
N LYS A 98 19.11 15.67 8.52
CA LYS A 98 19.42 16.67 9.57
C LYS A 98 20.33 16.15 10.67
N LYS A 99 20.39 14.82 10.87
CA LYS A 99 21.21 14.20 11.92
C LYS A 99 22.66 13.94 11.48
N VAL A 100 22.94 13.97 10.18
CA VAL A 100 24.31 13.78 9.62
C VAL A 100 25.09 15.10 9.59
N ILE A 101 24.41 16.24 9.67
CA ILE A 101 25.01 17.58 9.53
C ILE A 101 25.29 18.24 10.91
N ASN A 102 24.96 17.56 12.01
CA ASN A 102 25.23 18.01 13.38
C ASN A 102 26.20 17.09 14.12
#